data_AF-A0A358DE25-F1
#
_entry.id   AF-A0A358DE25-F1
#
_cell.length_a   1.000
_cell.length_b   1.000
_cell.length_c   1.000
_cell.angle_alpha   90.00
_cell.angle_beta   90.00
_cell.angle_gamma   90.00
#
_symmetry.space_group_name_H-M   'P 1'
#
loop_
_entity.id
_entity.type
_entity.pdbx_description
1 polymer ?
#
loop_
_entity_poly.entity_id
_entity_poly.type
_entity_poly.pdbx_seq_one_letter_code
_entity_poly.pdbx_strand_id
1 'polypeptide(L)'
;MYPGRMTASSPTTTAPAAETHDHSHGSARWELWFAIAAGVTYAGGMIAEFALGLPMVGWPLVFFLATYFFGGFFTFRTAIASTMRGKFEVDFLMLVAAIGAALIGRWAEGAVLLFLFSLGHALEEYALSRASKSIESLAELAPRSALVRRGGDEPVEVP
;
A
#
# COMPACT_ATOMS: atom_id res chain seq x y z
N MET A 1 -19.60 28.57 53.52
CA MET A 1 -19.70 29.42 52.31
C MET A 1 -18.50 29.08 51.43
N TYR A 2 -18.71 28.28 50.38
CA TYR A 2 -17.65 27.72 49.52
C TYR A 2 -17.48 28.62 48.28
N PRO A 3 -16.27 29.05 47.87
CA PRO A 3 -16.11 29.77 46.61
C PRO A 3 -15.86 28.82 45.43
N GLY A 4 -16.61 29.08 44.35
CA GLY A 4 -16.37 28.84 42.92
C GLY A 4 -15.51 27.65 42.46
N ARG A 5 -16.17 26.61 41.91
CA ARG A 5 -15.56 25.74 40.89
C ARG A 5 -15.63 26.45 39.53
N MET A 6 -14.47 26.83 38.98
CA MET A 6 -14.32 27.13 37.56
C MET A 6 -14.34 25.79 36.79
N THR A 7 -15.38 25.55 36.01
CA THR A 7 -15.43 24.46 35.05
C THR A 7 -14.64 24.86 33.81
N ALA A 8 -13.43 24.34 33.66
CA ALA A 8 -12.70 24.42 32.40
C ALA A 8 -13.40 23.51 31.37
N SER A 9 -14.06 24.12 30.39
CA SER A 9 -14.55 23.42 29.20
C SER A 9 -13.36 23.06 28.31
N SER A 10 -13.02 21.78 28.24
CA SER A 10 -11.99 21.25 27.34
C SER A 10 -12.34 21.56 25.88
N PRO A 11 -11.40 22.07 25.06
CA PRO A 11 -11.62 22.19 23.63
C PRO A 11 -11.68 20.78 23.00
N THR A 12 -12.78 20.47 22.34
CA THR A 12 -12.91 19.31 21.47
C THR A 12 -12.00 19.50 20.26
N THR A 13 -10.77 19.01 20.35
CA THR A 13 -9.91 18.82 19.18
C THR A 13 -10.50 17.69 18.35
N THR A 14 -11.30 18.03 17.34
CA THR A 14 -11.66 17.08 16.28
C THR A 14 -10.39 16.80 15.48
N ALA A 15 -9.73 15.69 15.81
CA ALA A 15 -8.66 15.15 14.97
C ALA A 15 -9.23 14.86 13.57
N PRO A 16 -8.48 15.13 12.48
CA PRO A 16 -8.89 14.71 11.16
C PRO A 16 -8.99 13.18 11.17
N ALA A 17 -10.09 12.64 10.63
CA ALA A 17 -10.28 11.22 10.46
C ALA A 17 -9.15 10.67 9.57
N ALA A 18 -8.15 10.07 10.20
CA ALA A 18 -7.16 9.26 9.50
C ALA A 18 -7.91 8.06 8.95
N GLU A 19 -8.01 7.98 7.63
CA GLU A 19 -8.52 6.80 6.94
C GLU A 19 -7.53 5.65 7.20
N THR A 20 -7.78 4.88 8.25
CA THR A 20 -7.04 3.67 8.54
C THR A 20 -7.43 2.62 7.50
N HIS A 21 -6.65 2.55 6.42
CA HIS A 21 -6.69 1.39 5.54
C HIS A 21 -6.20 0.18 6.34
N ASP A 22 -7.14 -0.70 6.68
CA ASP A 22 -6.89 -1.97 7.37
C ASP A 22 -6.23 -2.95 6.39
N HIS A 23 -4.90 -2.87 6.29
CA HIS A 23 -4.10 -3.82 5.54
C HIS A 23 -3.81 -5.03 6.42
N SER A 24 -4.53 -6.11 6.19
CA SER A 24 -4.26 -7.41 6.79
C SER A 24 -2.81 -7.83 6.50
N HIS A 25 -1.98 -7.93 7.54
CA HIS A 25 -0.53 -8.23 7.46
C HIS A 25 -0.12 -9.53 6.74
N GLY A 26 -1.07 -10.32 6.21
CA GLY A 26 -0.81 -11.47 5.34
C GLY A 26 -0.69 -11.15 3.83
N SER A 27 -1.06 -9.96 3.35
CA SER A 27 -1.13 -9.67 1.90
C SER A 27 0.20 -9.22 1.28
N ALA A 28 1.08 -8.57 2.05
CA ALA A 28 2.30 -7.92 1.54
C ALA A 28 3.21 -8.85 0.71
N ARG A 29 3.39 -10.10 1.15
CA ARG A 29 4.21 -11.08 0.42
C ARG A 29 3.58 -11.48 -0.91
N TRP A 30 2.25 -11.56 -0.96
CA TRP A 30 1.52 -12.00 -2.15
C TRP A 30 1.48 -10.90 -3.20
N GLU A 31 1.28 -9.65 -2.78
CA GLU A 31 1.36 -8.48 -3.66
C GLU A 31 2.73 -8.37 -4.34
N LEU A 32 3.81 -8.60 -3.59
CA LEU A 32 5.16 -8.64 -4.14
C LEU A 32 5.35 -9.78 -5.17
N TRP A 33 4.86 -10.99 -4.89
CA TRP A 33 4.96 -12.10 -5.84
C TRP A 33 4.19 -11.83 -7.14
N PHE A 34 3.02 -11.19 -7.05
CA PHE A 34 2.25 -10.79 -8.23
C PHE A 34 2.96 -9.69 -9.01
N ALA A 35 3.57 -8.70 -8.34
CA ALA A 35 4.38 -7.69 -9.01
C ALA A 35 5.59 -8.29 -9.73
N ILE A 36 6.27 -9.27 -9.11
CA ILE A 36 7.37 -10.01 -9.75
C ILE A 36 6.87 -10.80 -10.95
N ALA A 37 5.74 -11.52 -10.82
CA ALA A 37 5.13 -12.25 -11.93
C ALA A 37 4.73 -11.33 -13.09
N ALA A 38 4.19 -10.15 -12.79
CA ALA A 38 3.90 -9.11 -13.78
C ALA A 38 5.17 -8.64 -14.49
N GLY A 39 6.27 -8.40 -13.76
CA GLY A 39 7.55 -8.02 -14.36
C GLY A 39 8.16 -9.11 -15.25
N VAL A 40 8.11 -10.38 -14.82
CA VAL A 40 8.60 -11.53 -15.59
C VAL A 40 7.79 -11.71 -16.87
N THR A 41 6.46 -11.64 -16.78
CA THR A 41 5.59 -11.74 -17.95
C THR A 41 5.77 -10.56 -18.90
N TYR A 42 5.94 -9.33 -18.39
CA TYR A 42 6.19 -8.15 -19.20
C TYR A 42 7.51 -8.28 -19.96
N ALA A 43 8.58 -8.67 -19.27
CA ALA A 43 9.87 -8.96 -19.90
C ALA A 43 9.75 -10.06 -20.96
N GLY A 44 8.98 -11.11 -20.69
CA GLY A 44 8.67 -12.16 -21.66
C GLY A 44 8.00 -11.62 -22.94
N GLY A 45 7.01 -10.73 -22.79
CA GLY A 45 6.34 -10.07 -23.91
C GLY A 45 7.29 -9.19 -24.72
N MET A 46 8.08 -8.37 -24.03
CA MET A 46 9.10 -7.51 -24.66
C MET A 46 10.16 -8.32 -25.42
N ILE A 47 10.65 -9.42 -24.85
CA ILE A 47 11.61 -10.31 -25.51
C ILE A 47 10.98 -10.98 -26.73
N ALA A 48 9.75 -11.48 -26.60
CA ALA A 48 9.04 -12.12 -27.69
C ALA A 48 8.80 -11.17 -28.88
N GLU A 49 8.43 -9.93 -28.60
CA GLU A 49 8.19 -8.90 -29.61
C GLU A 49 9.50 -8.37 -30.23
N PHE A 50 10.43 -7.87 -29.39
CA PHE A 50 11.62 -7.17 -29.87
C PHE A 50 12.77 -8.10 -30.26
N ALA A 51 13.05 -9.14 -29.47
CA ALA A 51 14.22 -9.99 -29.68
C ALA A 51 13.94 -11.12 -30.68
N LEU A 52 12.73 -11.69 -30.62
CA LEU A 52 12.33 -12.78 -31.52
C LEU A 52 11.56 -12.28 -32.76
N GLY A 53 11.19 -10.99 -32.81
CA GLY A 53 10.47 -10.41 -33.93
C GLY A 53 9.08 -11.03 -34.15
N LEU A 54 8.47 -11.59 -33.10
CA LEU A 54 7.16 -12.24 -33.23
C LEU A 54 6.07 -11.18 -33.45
N PRO A 55 5.07 -11.48 -34.30
CA PRO A 55 3.94 -10.57 -34.46
C PRO A 55 3.22 -10.38 -33.12
N MET A 56 2.72 -9.17 -32.89
CA MET A 56 1.97 -8.83 -31.68
C MET A 56 0.85 -9.82 -31.37
N VAL A 57 0.09 -10.20 -32.41
CA VAL A 57 -0.95 -11.20 -32.33
C VAL A 57 -0.30 -12.58 -32.26
N GLY A 58 -0.12 -13.09 -31.04
CA GLY A 58 0.56 -14.37 -30.77
C GLY A 58 1.07 -14.44 -29.33
N TRP A 59 2.26 -15.03 -29.14
CA TRP A 59 2.92 -15.13 -27.84
C TRP A 59 3.13 -13.79 -27.12
N PRO A 60 3.55 -12.68 -27.78
CA PRO A 60 3.70 -11.39 -27.11
C PRO A 60 2.41 -10.92 -26.44
N LEU A 61 1.28 -10.99 -27.13
CA LEU A 61 -0.02 -10.63 -26.57
C LEU A 61 -0.39 -11.47 -25.35
N VAL A 62 -0.12 -12.78 -25.36
CA VAL A 62 -0.39 -13.65 -24.20
C VAL A 62 0.43 -13.20 -22.98
N PHE A 63 1.71 -12.86 -23.20
CA PHE A 63 2.56 -12.34 -22.13
C PHE A 63 2.07 -10.99 -21.61
N PHE A 64 1.71 -10.04 -22.48
CA PHE A 64 1.16 -8.76 -22.05
C PHE A 64 -0.18 -8.93 -21.33
N LEU A 65 -1.06 -9.82 -21.78
CA LEU A 65 -2.32 -10.09 -21.11
C LEU A 65 -2.11 -10.72 -19.72
N ALA A 66 -1.09 -11.58 -19.59
CA ALA A 66 -0.67 -12.10 -18.29
C ALA A 66 -0.14 -10.96 -17.39
N THR A 67 0.62 -10.01 -17.93
CA THR A 67 1.03 -8.80 -17.18
C THR A 67 -0.18 -7.97 -16.73
N TYR A 68 -1.18 -7.76 -17.59
CA TYR A 68 -2.42 -7.08 -17.19
C TYR A 68 -3.11 -7.80 -16.04
N PHE A 69 -3.14 -9.12 -16.07
CA PHE A 69 -3.74 -9.91 -15.01
C PHE A 69 -2.95 -9.78 -13.71
N PHE A 70 -1.65 -10.08 -13.72
CA PHE A 70 -0.84 -10.07 -12.49
C PHE A 70 -0.64 -8.66 -11.92
N GLY A 71 -0.37 -7.67 -12.77
CA GLY A 71 -0.18 -6.27 -12.36
C GLY A 71 -1.49 -5.55 -12.05
N GLY A 72 -2.59 -5.94 -12.70
CA GLY A 72 -3.90 -5.32 -12.47
C GLY A 72 -4.72 -5.93 -11.34
N PHE A 73 -4.42 -7.16 -10.89
CA PHE A 73 -5.30 -7.91 -9.97
C PHE A 73 -5.63 -7.16 -8.67
N PHE A 74 -4.61 -6.66 -7.98
CA PHE A 74 -4.78 -5.96 -6.71
C PHE A 74 -5.39 -4.57 -6.91
N THR A 75 -4.88 -3.79 -7.86
CA THR A 75 -5.45 -2.48 -8.20
C THR A 75 -6.92 -2.58 -8.59
N PHE A 76 -7.30 -3.56 -9.40
CA PHE A 76 -8.70 -3.75 -9.82
C PHE A 76 -9.62 -3.92 -8.61
N ARG A 77 -9.22 -4.72 -7.62
CA ARG A 77 -9.98 -4.90 -6.38
C ARG A 77 -10.06 -3.61 -5.57
N THR A 78 -8.94 -2.90 -5.39
CA THR A 78 -8.91 -1.64 -4.65
C THR A 78 -9.76 -0.57 -5.32
N ALA A 79 -9.56 -0.35 -6.63
CA ALA A 79 -10.30 0.60 -7.45
C ALA A 79 -11.80 0.37 -7.41
N ILE A 80 -12.26 -0.89 -7.54
CA ILE A 80 -13.69 -1.20 -7.48
C ILE A 80 -14.23 -0.93 -6.08
N ALA A 81 -13.52 -1.36 -5.04
CA ALA A 81 -13.96 -1.17 -3.67
C ALA A 81 -14.09 0.32 -3.31
N SER A 82 -13.14 1.17 -3.72
CA SER A 82 -13.20 2.62 -3.49
C SER A 82 -14.26 3.30 -4.36
N THR A 83 -14.36 2.93 -5.63
CA THR A 83 -15.37 3.48 -6.55
C THR A 83 -16.79 3.16 -6.10
N MET A 84 -17.04 1.95 -5.58
CA MET A 84 -18.35 1.58 -5.00
C MET A 84 -18.72 2.42 -3.77
N ARG A 85 -17.74 3.01 -3.07
CA ARG A 85 -17.94 3.95 -1.97
C ARG A 85 -18.02 5.42 -2.43
N GLY A 86 -18.04 5.66 -3.74
CA GLY A 86 -18.08 7.00 -4.34
C GLY A 86 -16.74 7.73 -4.33
N LYS A 87 -15.62 7.04 -4.07
CA LYS A 87 -14.26 7.59 -4.09
C LYS A 87 -13.55 7.18 -5.36
N PHE A 88 -13.25 8.15 -6.22
CA PHE A 88 -12.46 7.93 -7.43
C PHE A 88 -10.98 8.14 -7.12
N GLU A 89 -10.28 7.06 -6.87
CA GLU A 89 -8.86 7.07 -6.54
C GLU A 89 -7.97 6.92 -7.78
N VAL A 90 -6.68 7.19 -7.63
CA VAL A 90 -5.68 7.06 -8.70
C VAL A 90 -5.68 5.64 -9.30
N ASP A 91 -5.97 4.63 -8.48
CA ASP A 91 -6.14 3.23 -8.90
C ASP A 91 -7.24 3.05 -9.96
N PHE A 92 -8.36 3.79 -9.85
CA PHE A 92 -9.42 3.77 -10.85
C PHE A 92 -8.96 4.41 -12.16
N LEU A 93 -8.31 5.58 -12.08
CA LEU A 93 -7.78 6.28 -13.26
C LEU A 93 -6.76 5.40 -13.99
N MET A 94 -5.92 4.68 -13.23
CA MET A 94 -4.96 3.74 -13.79
C MET A 94 -5.66 2.61 -14.56
N LEU A 95 -6.68 1.98 -13.98
CA LEU A 95 -7.39 0.89 -14.64
C LEU A 95 -8.04 1.36 -15.95
N VAL A 96 -8.66 2.54 -15.94
CA VAL A 96 -9.24 3.16 -17.15
C VAL A 96 -8.15 3.43 -18.19
N ALA A 97 -6.98 3.93 -17.79
CA ALA A 97 -5.87 4.17 -18.70
C ALA A 97 -5.33 2.87 -19.33
N ALA A 98 -5.17 1.82 -18.54
CA ALA A 98 -4.74 0.51 -19.03
C ALA A 98 -5.74 -0.09 -20.03
N ILE A 99 -7.03 -0.04 -19.71
CA ILE A 99 -8.09 -0.46 -20.64
C ILE A 99 -8.08 0.40 -21.90
N GLY A 100 -7.92 1.72 -21.77
CA GLY A 100 -7.80 2.65 -22.89
C GLY A 100 -6.64 2.28 -23.82
N ALA A 101 -5.47 1.96 -23.25
CA ALA A 101 -4.31 1.49 -24.00
C ALA A 101 -4.60 0.19 -24.76
N ALA A 102 -5.23 -0.79 -24.10
CA ALA A 102 -5.65 -2.04 -24.74
C ALA A 102 -6.61 -1.80 -25.92
N LEU A 103 -7.59 -0.90 -25.77
CA LEU A 103 -8.59 -0.58 -26.81
C LEU A 103 -7.98 0.05 -28.07
N ILE A 104 -6.91 0.82 -27.93
CA ILE A 104 -6.19 1.42 -29.06
C ILE A 104 -5.04 0.52 -29.59
N GLY A 105 -4.95 -0.72 -29.11
CA GLY A 105 -3.93 -1.70 -29.52
C GLY A 105 -2.55 -1.50 -28.91
N ARG A 106 -2.43 -0.63 -27.90
CA ARG A 106 -1.20 -0.29 -27.17
C ARG A 106 -1.02 -1.21 -25.97
N TRP A 107 -0.88 -2.51 -26.23
CA TRP A 107 -0.87 -3.54 -25.19
C TRP A 107 0.36 -3.43 -24.28
N ALA A 108 1.55 -3.22 -24.86
CA ALA A 108 2.79 -3.09 -24.08
C ALA A 108 2.73 -1.88 -23.13
N GLU A 109 2.18 -0.75 -23.57
CA GLU A 109 2.11 0.49 -22.80
C GLU A 109 1.16 0.37 -21.60
N GLY A 110 -0.01 -0.26 -21.77
CA GLY A 110 -0.88 -0.50 -20.61
C GLY A 110 -0.35 -1.60 -19.69
N ALA A 111 0.37 -2.59 -20.23
CA ALA A 111 0.99 -3.65 -19.44
C ALA A 111 2.08 -3.10 -18.52
N VAL A 112 2.98 -2.26 -19.04
CA VAL A 112 4.04 -1.63 -18.24
C VAL A 112 3.47 -0.70 -17.18
N LEU A 113 2.40 0.03 -17.51
CA LEU A 113 1.70 0.90 -16.57
C LEU A 113 1.14 0.10 -15.38
N LEU A 114 0.42 -1.00 -15.61
CA LEU A 114 -0.09 -1.86 -14.54
C LEU A 114 1.03 -2.55 -13.76
N PHE A 115 2.09 -2.99 -14.43
CA PHE A 115 3.24 -3.60 -13.78
C PHE A 115 3.92 -2.63 -12.81
N LEU A 116 4.28 -1.42 -13.26
CA LEU A 116 5.02 -0.47 -12.44
C LEU A 116 4.22 -0.02 -11.22
N PHE A 117 2.90 0.10 -11.36
CA PHE A 117 2.04 0.47 -10.25
C PHE A 117 1.85 -0.66 -9.25
N SER A 118 1.67 -1.89 -9.72
CA SER A 118 1.65 -3.07 -8.84
C SER A 118 2.96 -3.20 -8.06
N LEU A 119 4.09 -2.94 -8.71
CA LEU A 119 5.38 -2.90 -8.04
C LEU A 119 5.44 -1.76 -7.02
N GLY A 120 4.93 -0.58 -7.35
CA GLY A 120 4.79 0.56 -6.45
C GLY A 120 4.02 0.20 -5.17
N HIS A 121 2.83 -0.37 -5.31
CA HIS A 121 1.99 -0.80 -4.19
C HIS A 121 2.71 -1.83 -3.29
N ALA A 122 3.34 -2.84 -3.91
CA ALA A 122 4.09 -3.84 -3.16
C ALA A 122 5.29 -3.23 -2.39
N LEU A 123 5.98 -2.25 -2.99
CA LEU A 123 7.09 -1.56 -2.35
C LEU A 123 6.63 -0.61 -1.24
N GLU A 124 5.49 0.06 -1.42
CA GLU A 124 4.87 0.91 -0.41
C GLU A 124 4.49 0.10 0.83
N GLU A 125 3.78 -1.01 0.66
CA GLU A 125 3.40 -1.91 1.74
C GLU A 125 4.64 -2.49 2.46
N TYR A 126 5.67 -2.87 1.69
CA TYR A 126 6.94 -3.34 2.25
C TYR A 126 7.62 -2.25 3.09
N ALA A 127 7.68 -1.01 2.58
CA ALA A 127 8.30 0.11 3.27
C ALA A 127 7.54 0.47 4.55
N LEU A 128 6.20 0.49 4.50
CA LEU A 128 5.35 0.76 5.65
C LEU A 128 5.50 -0.32 6.73
N SER A 129 5.48 -1.61 6.34
CA SER A 129 5.71 -2.71 7.28
C SER A 129 7.09 -2.62 7.93
N ARG A 130 8.13 -2.27 7.15
CA ARG A 130 9.48 -2.09 7.68
C ARG A 130 9.54 -0.92 8.66
N ALA A 131 8.91 0.20 8.35
CA ALA A 131 8.87 1.38 9.20
C ALA A 131 8.15 1.08 10.53
N SER A 132 6.97 0.45 10.49
CA SER A 132 6.20 0.07 11.67
C SER A 132 6.99 -0.86 12.60
N LYS A 133 7.69 -1.87 12.06
CA LYS A 133 8.55 -2.76 12.85
C LYS A 133 9.70 -2.03 13.54
N SER A 134 10.26 -1.01 12.88
CA SER A 134 11.31 -0.20 13.49
C SER A 134 10.77 0.65 14.66
N ILE A 135 9.59 1.26 14.51
CA ILE A 135 8.95 2.00 15.59
C ILE A 135 8.58 1.08 16.76
N GLU A 136 8.05 -0.12 16.46
CA GLU A 136 7.74 -1.14 17.47
C GLU A 136 8.99 -1.52 18.27
N SER A 137 10.12 -1.77 17.62
CA SER A 137 11.38 -2.07 18.32
C SER A 137 11.90 -0.93 19.20
N LEU A 138 11.61 0.33 18.84
CA LEU A 138 11.93 1.49 19.68
C LEU A 138 10.98 1.62 20.87
N ALA A 139 9.70 1.32 20.67
CA ALA A 139 8.71 1.30 21.74
C ALA A 139 9.01 0.19 22.77
N GLU A 140 9.53 -0.96 22.34
CA GLU A 140 9.96 -2.04 23.23
C GLU A 140 11.15 -1.67 24.13
N LEU A 141 11.98 -0.72 23.70
CA LEU A 141 13.09 -0.19 24.52
C LEU A 141 12.62 0.76 25.64
N ALA A 142 11.37 1.25 25.60
CA ALA A 142 10.83 2.08 26.66
C ALA A 142 10.59 1.23 27.93
N PRO A 143 11.25 1.54 29.06
CA PRO A 143 11.04 0.81 30.29
C PRO A 143 9.59 1.00 30.78
N ARG A 144 8.96 -0.10 31.21
CA ARG A 144 7.56 -0.13 31.68
C ARG A 144 7.39 0.32 33.13
N SER A 145 8.50 0.59 33.80
CA SER A 145 8.56 1.09 35.17
C SER A 145 9.80 1.95 35.36
N ALA A 146 9.72 2.88 36.30
CA ALA A 146 10.79 3.76 36.72
C ALA A 146 10.91 3.77 38.25
N LEU A 147 12.13 3.86 38.76
CA LEU A 147 12.38 4.10 40.18
C LEU A 147 12.27 5.59 40.46
N VAL A 148 11.31 5.99 41.30
CA VAL A 148 11.09 7.37 41.70
C VAL A 148 11.50 7.56 43.15
N ARG A 149 12.38 8.53 43.40
CA ARG A 149 12.83 8.91 44.74
C ARG A 149 12.22 10.25 45.13
N ARG A 150 11.46 10.28 46.22
CA ARG A 150 10.86 11.52 46.78
C ARG A 150 11.41 11.73 48.19
N GLY A 151 11.96 12.92 48.45
CA GLY A 151 12.21 13.38 49.82
C GLY A 151 13.17 12.53 50.67
N GLY A 152 14.31 12.10 50.14
CA GLY A 152 15.33 11.38 50.93
C GLY A 152 15.03 9.91 51.24
N ASP A 153 13.79 9.46 51.00
CA ASP A 153 13.34 8.07 51.17
C ASP A 153 13.95 7.12 50.12
N GLU A 154 13.78 5.81 50.35
CA GLU A 154 14.19 4.78 49.38
C GLU A 154 13.41 4.90 48.06
N PRO A 155 14.05 4.57 46.91
CA PRO A 155 13.38 4.62 45.62
C PRO A 155 12.19 3.66 45.56
N VAL A 156 11.03 4.16 45.15
CA VAL A 156 9.82 3.35 44.93
C VAL A 156 9.66 3.11 43.44
N GLU A 157 9.47 1.86 43.05
CA GLU A 157 9.16 1.50 41.66
C GLU A 157 7.73 1.93 41.33
N VAL A 158 7.59 2.75 40.30
CA VAL A 158 6.32 3.15 39.72
C VAL A 158 6.28 2.72 38.26
N PRO A 159 5.12 2.33 37.72
CA PRO A 159 4.96 2.09 36.29
C PRO A 159 5.22 3.36 35.47
#